data_AF-A0A4S4LZT0-F1
#
_entry.id   AF-A0A4S4LZT0-F1
#
_cell.length_a   1.000
_cell.length_b   1.000
_cell.length_c   1.000
_cell.angle_alpha   90.00
_cell.angle_beta   90.00
_cell.angle_gamma   90.00
#
_symmetry.space_group_name_H-M   'P 1'
#
loop_
_entity.id
_entity.type
_entity.pdbx_description
1 polymer ?
#
loop_
_entity_poly.entity_id
_entity_poly.type
_entity_poly.pdbx_seq_one_letter_code
_entity_poly.pdbx_strand_id
1 'polypeptide(L)'
;MLTTVDLIARRAAALQRREEDLAAIHSKVYAQRNKNALIYERDHAATLQNEIFAPGELVLMRNTTIEKALNRKMRPRYLGLLISLGRNKGGAYILAELNGAVLHRPIAAFRVYRYFARKSIPIPENLLDVTPERLRDMMDSDTQGDDDPAYLGPPSVPPADPGNDPYAIDDNKAAVDYLENAKSYFLTGDGQNFSWGEDDPIE
;
A
#
# COMPACT_ATOMS: atom_id res chain seq x y z
N MET A 1 -22.93 -15.80 -26.38
CA MET A 1 -21.81 -15.59 -27.32
C MET A 1 -21.79 -14.12 -27.69
N LEU A 2 -20.65 -13.43 -27.53
CA LEU A 2 -20.51 -12.02 -27.89
C LEU A 2 -20.37 -11.89 -29.41
N THR A 3 -21.11 -10.99 -30.06
CA THR A 3 -21.05 -10.86 -31.52
C THR A 3 -19.85 -10.04 -31.98
N THR A 4 -19.42 -10.20 -33.24
CA THR A 4 -18.33 -9.38 -33.83
C THR A 4 -18.64 -7.89 -33.77
N VAL A 5 -19.93 -7.52 -33.91
CA VAL A 5 -20.39 -6.13 -33.81
C VAL A 5 -20.18 -5.58 -32.41
N ASP A 6 -20.52 -6.36 -31.37
CA ASP A 6 -20.32 -5.97 -29.98
C ASP A 6 -18.83 -5.76 -29.65
N LEU A 7 -17.95 -6.60 -30.20
CA LEU A 7 -16.49 -6.45 -30.03
C LEU A 7 -15.98 -5.16 -30.65
N ILE A 8 -16.41 -4.84 -31.87
CA ILE A 8 -16.02 -3.60 -32.56
C ILE A 8 -16.54 -2.38 -31.80
N ALA A 9 -17.81 -2.41 -31.36
CA ALA A 9 -18.42 -1.32 -30.60
C ALA A 9 -17.69 -1.06 -29.27
N ARG A 10 -17.39 -2.12 -28.50
CA ARG A 10 -16.63 -2.01 -27.25
C ARG A 10 -15.21 -1.48 -27.48
N ARG A 11 -14.54 -1.92 -28.55
CA ARG A 11 -13.18 -1.45 -28.89
C ARG A 11 -13.18 0.01 -29.32
N ALA A 12 -14.17 0.43 -30.12
CA ALA A 12 -14.33 1.82 -30.52
C ALA A 12 -14.58 2.73 -29.29
N ALA A 13 -15.43 2.29 -28.35
CA ALA A 13 -15.67 3.00 -27.09
C ALA A 13 -14.38 3.14 -26.25
N ALA A 14 -13.62 2.05 -26.10
CA ALA A 14 -12.35 2.07 -25.38
C ALA A 14 -11.31 3.02 -26.02
N LEU A 15 -11.25 3.06 -27.36
CA LEU A 15 -10.35 3.95 -28.10
C LEU A 15 -10.74 5.43 -28.00
N GLN A 16 -12.04 5.71 -27.80
CA GLN A 16 -12.55 7.08 -27.73
C GLN A 16 -12.10 7.84 -26.46
N ARG A 17 -11.64 7.13 -25.41
CA ARG A 17 -11.11 7.70 -24.15
C ARG A 17 -11.99 8.82 -23.58
N ARG A 18 -13.31 8.62 -23.58
CA ARG A 18 -14.26 9.61 -23.04
C ARG A 18 -13.94 9.89 -21.58
N GLU A 19 -14.01 11.15 -21.17
CA GLU A 19 -13.68 11.56 -19.80
C GLU A 19 -14.59 10.89 -18.76
N GLU A 20 -15.88 10.72 -19.09
CA GLU A 20 -16.86 10.02 -18.25
C GLU A 20 -16.46 8.56 -17.98
N ASP A 21 -16.07 7.83 -19.03
CA ASP A 21 -15.65 6.44 -18.92
C ASP A 21 -14.34 6.33 -18.12
N LEU A 22 -13.40 7.25 -18.32
CA LEU A 22 -12.16 7.31 -17.55
C LEU A 22 -12.41 7.59 -16.06
N ALA A 23 -13.33 8.50 -15.75
CA ALA A 23 -13.72 8.80 -14.37
C ALA A 23 -14.41 7.60 -13.70
N ALA A 24 -15.28 6.89 -14.42
CA ALA A 24 -15.93 5.66 -13.95
C ALA A 24 -14.91 4.53 -13.70
N ILE A 25 -13.94 4.35 -14.61
CA ILE A 25 -12.87 3.37 -14.42
C ILE A 25 -12.00 3.76 -13.22
N HIS A 26 -11.61 5.03 -13.11
CA HIS A 26 -10.80 5.52 -12.01
C HIS A 26 -11.48 5.29 -10.65
N SER A 27 -12.75 5.65 -10.51
CA SER A 27 -13.50 5.46 -9.27
C SER A 27 -13.63 3.98 -8.90
N LYS A 28 -13.89 3.10 -9.87
CA LYS A 28 -13.96 1.64 -9.66
C LYS A 28 -12.61 1.07 -9.22
N VAL A 29 -11.53 1.42 -9.90
CA VAL A 29 -10.17 0.99 -9.54
C VAL A 29 -9.79 1.49 -8.15
N TYR A 30 -10.10 2.74 -7.82
CA TYR A 30 -9.84 3.31 -6.52
C TYR A 30 -10.60 2.58 -5.40
N ALA A 31 -11.90 2.35 -5.60
CA ALA A 31 -12.71 1.58 -4.64
C ALA A 31 -12.16 0.16 -4.45
N GLN A 32 -11.71 -0.49 -5.54
CA GLN A 32 -11.12 -1.82 -5.45
C GLN A 32 -9.77 -1.80 -4.72
N ARG A 33 -8.92 -0.80 -4.97
CA ARG A 33 -7.65 -0.64 -4.23
C ARG A 33 -7.90 -0.50 -2.73
N ASN A 34 -8.90 0.28 -2.33
CA ASN A 34 -9.26 0.45 -0.92
C ASN A 34 -9.76 -0.87 -0.31
N LYS A 35 -10.62 -1.61 -1.02
CA LYS A 35 -11.07 -2.95 -0.58
C LYS A 35 -9.89 -3.91 -0.43
N ASN A 36 -8.99 -3.93 -1.41
CA ASN A 36 -7.81 -4.79 -1.37
C ASN A 36 -6.86 -4.41 -0.24
N ALA A 37 -6.69 -3.13 0.06
CA ALA A 37 -5.90 -2.66 1.20
C ALA A 37 -6.50 -3.15 2.53
N LEU A 38 -7.82 -3.06 2.71
CA LEU A 38 -8.51 -3.59 3.90
C LEU A 38 -8.36 -5.11 4.05
N ILE A 39 -8.49 -5.86 2.95
CA ILE A 39 -8.28 -7.31 2.95
C ILE A 39 -6.83 -7.62 3.33
N TYR A 40 -5.87 -6.88 2.76
CA TYR A 40 -4.45 -7.05 3.05
C TYR A 40 -4.15 -6.81 4.54
N GLU A 41 -4.68 -5.72 5.10
CA GLU A 41 -4.53 -5.40 6.52
C GLU A 41 -5.10 -6.50 7.42
N ARG A 42 -6.29 -7.02 7.09
CA ARG A 42 -6.93 -8.12 7.82
C ARG A 42 -6.07 -9.39 7.76
N ASP A 43 -5.65 -9.79 6.57
CA ASP A 43 -4.95 -11.06 6.35
C ASP A 43 -3.51 -11.02 6.88
N HIS A 44 -2.89 -9.83 6.94
CA HIS A 44 -1.52 -9.63 7.42
C HIS A 44 -1.44 -8.94 8.78
N ALA A 45 -2.54 -8.91 9.54
CA ALA A 45 -2.61 -8.23 10.83
C ALA A 45 -1.51 -8.68 11.82
N ALA A 46 -1.07 -9.94 11.75
CA ALA A 46 0.01 -10.47 12.59
C ALA A 46 1.42 -10.03 12.17
N THR A 47 1.60 -9.64 10.91
CA THR A 47 2.91 -9.26 10.33
C THR A 47 3.09 -7.75 10.29
N LEU A 48 1.99 -7.00 10.12
CA LEU A 48 2.01 -5.54 10.06
C LEU A 48 2.36 -4.96 11.43
N GLN A 49 3.53 -4.34 11.50
CA GLN A 49 3.94 -3.56 12.67
C GLN A 49 3.43 -2.13 12.54
N ASN A 50 2.36 -1.82 13.27
CA ASN A 50 1.77 -0.47 13.30
C ASN A 50 2.38 0.42 14.40
N GLU A 51 3.41 -0.07 15.12
CA GLU A 51 4.09 0.70 16.15
C GLU A 51 4.76 1.94 15.55
N ILE A 52 4.49 3.10 16.14
CA ILE A 52 5.15 4.36 15.79
C ILE A 52 6.29 4.56 16.78
N PHE A 53 7.51 4.72 16.27
CA PHE A 53 8.68 4.94 17.11
C PHE A 53 8.68 6.38 17.61
N ALA A 54 8.71 6.54 18.93
CA ALA A 54 8.78 7.86 19.55
C ALA A 54 10.13 8.53 19.26
N PRO A 55 10.20 9.87 19.27
CA PRO A 55 11.47 10.58 19.24
C PRO A 55 12.38 10.13 20.39
N GLY A 56 13.66 9.89 20.09
CA GLY A 56 14.65 9.36 21.04
C GLY A 56 14.75 7.83 21.07
N GLU A 57 13.83 7.11 20.44
CA GLU A 57 13.93 5.64 20.39
C GLU A 57 15.06 5.16 19.49
N LEU A 58 15.68 4.06 19.91
CA LEU A 58 16.74 3.41 19.16
C LEU A 58 16.15 2.51 18.08
N VAL A 59 16.64 2.68 16.85
CA VAL A 59 16.18 1.96 15.68
C VAL A 59 17.34 1.44 14.83
N LEU A 60 17.08 0.40 14.06
CA LEU A 60 17.93 -0.13 13.01
C LEU A 60 17.32 0.23 11.65
N MET A 61 18.17 0.59 10.69
CA MET A 61 17.74 0.76 9.31
C MET A 61 18.09 -0.47 8.48
N ARG A 62 17.14 -1.02 7.75
CA ARG A 62 17.36 -2.08 6.77
C ARG A 62 18.01 -1.55 5.49
N ASN A 63 19.11 -2.18 5.10
CA ASN A 63 19.81 -1.87 3.86
C ASN A 63 19.17 -2.61 2.68
N THR A 64 18.18 -1.98 2.06
CA THR A 64 17.41 -2.55 0.94
C THR A 64 18.28 -2.82 -0.29
N THR A 65 19.27 -1.96 -0.58
CA THR A 65 20.19 -2.12 -1.71
C THR A 65 21.02 -3.39 -1.57
N ILE A 66 21.59 -3.63 -0.39
CA ILE A 66 22.39 -4.83 -0.12
C ILE A 66 21.54 -6.09 -0.14
N GLU A 67 20.31 -6.05 0.35
CA GLU A 67 19.44 -7.23 0.36
C GLU A 67 19.08 -7.74 -1.04
N LYS A 68 18.93 -6.81 -1.99
CA LYS A 68 18.70 -7.10 -3.41
C LYS A 68 19.99 -7.49 -4.16
N ALA A 69 21.17 -7.26 -3.58
CA ALA A 69 22.45 -7.52 -4.24
C ALA A 69 22.84 -9.01 -4.23
N LEU A 70 23.54 -9.46 -5.28
CA LEU A 70 24.01 -10.85 -5.41
C LEU A 70 25.03 -11.23 -4.31
N ASN A 71 25.81 -10.26 -3.82
CA ASN A 71 26.82 -10.44 -2.78
C ASN A 71 26.29 -10.20 -1.34
N ARG A 72 24.97 -10.18 -1.13
CA ARG A 72 24.34 -9.84 0.16
C ARG A 72 24.83 -10.65 1.35
N LYS A 73 25.24 -11.90 1.13
CA LYS A 73 25.63 -12.83 2.20
C LYS A 73 26.80 -12.29 3.06
N MET A 74 27.69 -11.51 2.45
CA MET A 74 28.89 -10.99 3.10
C MET A 74 28.73 -9.55 3.61
N ARG A 75 27.54 -8.97 3.53
CA ARG A 75 27.29 -7.55 3.81
C ARG A 75 26.29 -7.38 4.95
N PRO A 76 26.40 -6.31 5.76
CA PRO A 76 25.48 -6.07 6.86
C PRO A 76 24.07 -5.81 6.32
N ARG A 77 23.08 -6.54 6.86
CA ARG A 77 21.66 -6.40 6.50
C ARG A 77 21.03 -5.13 7.09
N TYR A 78 21.46 -4.77 8.30
CA TYR A 78 20.99 -3.59 9.01
C TYR A 78 22.16 -2.62 9.20
N LEU A 79 21.87 -1.34 9.01
CA LEU A 79 22.77 -0.23 9.23
C LEU A 79 22.53 0.37 10.60
N GLY A 80 23.65 0.56 11.30
CA GLY A 80 23.79 1.44 12.46
C GLY A 80 22.86 1.16 13.62
N LEU A 81 23.17 1.79 14.74
CA LEU A 81 22.18 2.11 15.75
C LEU A 81 21.82 3.57 15.53
N LEU A 82 20.56 3.85 15.27
CA LEU A 82 20.06 5.19 14.94
C LEU A 82 19.02 5.62 15.97
N ILE A 83 18.76 6.92 16.03
CA ILE A 83 17.79 7.56 16.90
C ILE A 83 16.65 8.05 16.01
N SER A 84 15.41 7.68 16.34
CA SER A 84 14.22 8.26 15.72
C SER A 84 14.05 9.71 16.17
N LEU A 85 13.88 10.66 15.25
CA LEU A 85 13.54 12.05 15.59
C LEU A 85 12.05 12.35 15.39
N GLY A 86 11.34 11.47 14.68
CA GLY A 86 9.94 11.62 14.33
C GLY A 86 9.65 11.15 12.92
N ARG A 87 8.42 11.42 12.46
CA ARG A 87 7.95 11.13 11.10
C ARG A 87 7.61 12.42 10.37
N ASN A 88 7.76 12.39 9.05
CA ASN A 88 7.21 13.42 8.20
C ASN A 88 5.74 13.16 7.84
N LYS A 89 5.10 14.07 7.10
CA LYS A 89 3.70 13.91 6.64
C LYS A 89 3.50 12.69 5.75
N GLY A 90 4.54 12.26 5.04
CA GLY A 90 4.55 11.04 4.21
C GLY A 90 4.71 9.74 5.00
N GLY A 91 4.90 9.79 6.32
CA GLY A 91 5.09 8.62 7.18
C GLY A 91 6.51 8.05 7.18
N ALA A 92 7.46 8.69 6.49
CA ALA A 92 8.87 8.34 6.54
C ALA A 92 9.53 8.88 7.81
N TYR A 93 10.50 8.14 8.35
CA TYR A 93 11.20 8.48 9.57
C TYR A 93 12.40 9.38 9.31
N ILE A 94 12.56 10.38 10.17
CA ILE A 94 13.77 11.20 10.24
C ILE A 94 14.66 10.55 11.29
N LEU A 95 15.86 10.16 10.91
CA LEU A 95 16.78 9.42 11.77
C LEU A 95 18.08 10.20 11.99
N ALA A 96 18.68 10.04 13.15
CA ALA A 96 20.01 10.54 13.47
C ALA A 96 20.94 9.41 13.92
N GLU A 97 22.23 9.59 13.70
CA GLU A 97 23.26 8.78 14.31
C GLU A 97 23.43 9.14 15.81
N LEU A 98 24.09 8.26 16.56
CA LEU A 98 24.34 8.47 18.00
C LEU A 98 25.27 9.65 18.31
N ASN A 99 25.95 10.20 17.31
CA ASN A 99 26.78 11.40 17.41
C ASN A 99 25.98 12.69 17.19
N GLY A 100 24.70 12.62 16.81
CA GLY A 100 23.88 13.80 16.52
C GLY A 100 23.69 14.14 15.05
N ALA A 101 24.43 13.47 14.16
CA ALA A 101 24.32 13.70 12.73
C ALA A 101 22.96 13.19 12.22
N VAL A 102 22.12 14.10 11.75
CA VAL A 102 20.83 13.76 11.15
C VAL A 102 21.02 13.31 9.71
N LEU A 103 20.40 12.20 9.34
CA LEU A 103 20.39 11.74 7.95
C LEU A 103 19.69 12.75 7.07
N HIS A 104 20.32 13.10 5.94
CA HIS A 104 19.82 14.14 5.05
C HIS A 104 18.42 13.85 4.47
N ARG A 105 18.09 12.57 4.26
CA ARG A 105 16.82 12.12 3.71
C ARG A 105 16.02 11.34 4.75
N PRO A 106 14.69 11.51 4.79
CA PRO A 106 13.83 10.65 5.58
C PRO A 106 13.81 9.24 4.98
N ILE A 107 13.52 8.25 5.82
CA ILE A 107 13.67 6.83 5.51
C ILE A 107 12.30 6.16 5.56
N ALA A 108 11.96 5.41 4.52
CA ALA A 108 10.68 4.71 4.44
C ALA A 108 10.41 3.85 5.67
N ALA A 109 9.17 3.90 6.20
CA ALA A 109 8.78 3.25 7.44
C ALA A 109 9.10 1.73 7.48
N PHE A 110 8.90 1.02 6.37
CA PHE A 110 9.14 -0.42 6.27
C PHE A 110 10.62 -0.83 6.42
N ARG A 111 11.55 0.14 6.38
CA ARG A 111 12.99 -0.10 6.58
C ARG A 111 13.44 0.14 8.01
N VAL A 112 12.62 0.73 8.86
CA VAL A 112 12.99 1.10 10.21
C VAL A 112 12.46 0.06 11.19
N TYR A 113 13.34 -0.50 12.00
CA TYR A 113 13.02 -1.53 12.99
C TYR A 113 13.45 -1.08 14.38
N ARG A 114 12.64 -1.35 15.41
CA ARG A 114 13.01 -1.05 16.80
C ARG A 114 14.26 -1.84 17.20
N TYR A 115 15.22 -1.17 17.84
CA TYR A 115 16.37 -1.81 18.43
C TYR A 115 16.13 -2.11 19.92
N PHE A 116 16.16 -3.39 20.28
CA PHE A 116 16.06 -3.82 21.67
C PHE A 116 17.45 -3.81 22.34
N ALA A 117 17.77 -2.69 22.98
CA ALA A 117 19.04 -2.55 23.69
C ALA A 117 19.10 -3.49 24.90
N ARG A 118 20.21 -4.23 25.04
CA ARG A 118 20.44 -5.13 26.20
C ARG A 118 20.78 -4.35 27.48
N LYS A 119 21.21 -3.10 27.34
CA LYS A 119 21.57 -2.17 28.42
C LYS A 119 21.06 -0.79 28.04
N SER A 120 20.74 0.03 29.04
CA SER A 120 20.40 1.44 28.81
C SER A 120 21.59 2.16 28.19
N ILE A 121 21.34 2.89 27.11
CA ILE A 121 22.33 3.74 26.44
C ILE A 121 21.91 5.18 26.73
N PRO A 122 22.67 5.95 27.52
CA PRO A 122 22.34 7.33 27.79
C PRO A 122 22.52 8.16 26.51
N ILE A 123 21.45 8.82 26.08
CA ILE A 123 21.46 9.75 24.94
C ILE A 123 21.45 11.18 25.52
N PRO A 124 22.46 12.02 25.23
CA PRO A 124 22.49 13.39 25.73
C PRO A 124 21.39 14.25 25.08
N GLU A 125 20.79 15.15 25.86
CA GLU A 125 19.63 15.95 25.44
C GLU A 125 19.95 16.93 24.30
N ASN A 126 21.19 17.43 24.21
CA ASN A 126 21.66 18.39 23.20
C ASN A 126 22.53 17.72 22.12
N LEU A 127 22.19 16.49 21.73
CA LEU A 127 22.99 15.74 20.78
C LEU A 127 22.87 16.28 19.35
N LEU A 128 21.73 16.85 18.96
CA LEU A 128 21.41 17.09 17.55
C LEU A 128 22.25 18.23 16.94
N ASP A 129 22.93 17.93 15.85
CA ASP A 129 23.74 18.89 15.08
C ASP A 129 22.90 19.75 14.11
N VAL A 130 21.57 19.68 14.18
CA VAL A 130 20.65 20.29 13.21
C VAL A 130 19.79 21.38 13.85
N THR A 131 19.59 22.47 13.09
CA THR A 131 18.72 23.55 13.52
C THR A 131 17.26 23.08 13.62
N PRO A 132 16.50 23.57 14.61
CA PRO A 132 15.11 23.17 14.79
C PRO A 132 14.24 23.52 13.57
N GLU A 133 14.59 24.58 12.82
CA GLU A 133 13.93 24.95 11.57
C GLU A 133 14.09 23.87 10.50
N ARG A 134 15.32 23.38 10.30
CA ARG A 134 15.58 22.33 9.31
C ARG A 134 14.86 21.03 9.66
N LEU A 135 14.78 20.70 10.95
CA LEU A 135 14.03 19.53 11.41
C LEU A 135 12.53 19.67 11.11
N ARG A 136 11.95 20.86 11.29
CA ARG A 136 10.56 21.15 10.92
C ARG A 136 10.32 21.00 9.43
N ASP A 137 11.19 21.55 8.58
CA ASP A 137 11.08 21.40 7.12
C ASP A 137 11.07 19.92 6.71
N MET A 138 11.92 19.10 7.35
CA MET A 138 11.95 17.66 7.11
C MET A 138 10.64 16.98 7.53
N MET A 139 10.09 17.35 8.68
CA MET A 139 8.79 16.85 9.16
C MET A 139 7.63 17.29 8.26
N ASP A 140 7.71 18.47 7.67
CA ASP A 140 6.68 19.01 6.79
C ASP A 140 6.68 18.41 5.38
N SER A 141 7.74 17.69 5.00
CA SER A 141 7.84 16.99 3.72
C SER A 141 6.86 15.81 3.62
N ASP A 142 6.35 15.54 2.42
CA ASP A 142 5.48 14.41 2.08
C ASP A 142 6.23 13.22 1.44
N THR A 143 7.56 13.32 1.38
CA THR A 143 8.42 12.29 0.78
C THR A 143 8.30 10.96 1.54
N GLN A 144 8.17 9.84 0.82
CA GLN A 144 8.08 8.51 1.43
C GLN A 144 9.44 7.89 1.76
N GLY A 145 10.55 8.61 1.55
CA GLY A 145 11.91 8.13 1.83
C GLY A 145 12.41 7.07 0.85
N ASP A 146 12.05 7.21 -0.44
CA ASP A 146 12.58 6.40 -1.53
C ASP A 146 14.07 6.72 -1.75
N ASP A 147 14.91 5.72 -1.49
CA ASP A 147 16.38 5.80 -1.52
C ASP A 147 17.01 5.23 -2.79
N ASP A 148 16.20 4.86 -3.79
CA ASP A 148 16.73 4.20 -4.96
C ASP A 148 16.79 5.21 -6.12
N PRO A 149 17.99 5.74 -6.48
CA PRO A 149 18.14 6.70 -7.58
C PRO A 149 17.77 6.10 -8.94
N ALA A 150 17.56 4.77 -9.02
CA ALA A 150 17.03 4.07 -10.18
C ALA A 150 15.51 3.76 -10.06
N TYR A 151 14.90 4.02 -8.89
CA TYR A 151 13.49 3.76 -8.64
C TYR A 151 12.67 5.02 -8.90
N LEU A 152 12.09 5.09 -10.10
CA LEU A 152 11.16 6.14 -10.53
C LEU A 152 9.75 5.93 -9.92
N GLY A 153 9.66 5.39 -8.71
CA GLY A 153 8.47 4.75 -8.18
C GLY A 153 8.31 3.31 -8.70
N PRO A 154 7.24 2.59 -8.32
CA PRO A 154 6.91 1.34 -9.00
C PRO A 154 6.81 1.64 -10.50
N PRO A 155 7.34 0.78 -11.40
CA PRO A 155 6.99 0.90 -12.81
C PRO A 155 5.47 1.00 -12.88
N SER A 156 4.94 1.90 -13.72
CA SER A 156 3.51 1.93 -14.02
C SER A 156 3.09 0.49 -14.22
N VAL A 157 2.30 -0.07 -13.29
CA VAL A 157 2.01 -1.50 -13.27
C VAL A 157 1.45 -1.78 -14.65
N PRO A 158 2.17 -2.50 -15.54
CA PRO A 158 1.58 -2.89 -16.80
C PRO A 158 0.30 -3.62 -16.41
N PRO A 159 -0.83 -3.38 -17.11
CA PRO A 159 -2.07 -4.07 -16.79
C PRO A 159 -1.74 -5.55 -16.58
N ALA A 160 -2.05 -6.07 -15.40
CA ALA A 160 -1.72 -7.44 -15.05
C ALA A 160 -2.20 -8.33 -16.19
N ASP A 161 -1.35 -9.26 -16.66
CA ASP A 161 -1.78 -10.26 -17.62
C ASP A 161 -2.97 -10.98 -16.99
N PRO A 162 -4.20 -10.81 -17.51
CA PRO A 162 -5.40 -11.34 -16.86
C PRO A 162 -5.35 -12.86 -16.70
N GLY A 163 -4.45 -13.55 -17.41
CA GLY A 163 -4.23 -14.98 -17.25
C GLY A 163 -3.38 -15.42 -16.06
N ASN A 164 -2.65 -14.51 -15.38
CA ASN A 164 -1.65 -14.90 -14.37
C ASN A 164 -1.63 -14.02 -13.10
N ASP A 165 -2.66 -13.20 -12.88
CA ASP A 165 -2.86 -12.49 -11.62
C ASP A 165 -3.62 -13.40 -10.64
N PRO A 166 -3.00 -13.83 -9.52
CA PRO A 166 -3.67 -14.66 -8.50
C PRO A 166 -4.84 -13.96 -7.81
N TYR A 167 -5.03 -12.65 -8.06
CA TYR A 167 -6.15 -11.84 -7.60
C TYR A 167 -7.02 -11.29 -8.74
N ALA A 168 -6.80 -11.71 -10.00
CA ALA A 168 -7.71 -11.37 -11.09
C ALA A 168 -9.06 -12.06 -10.85
N ILE A 169 -10.10 -11.25 -10.89
CA ILE A 169 -11.45 -11.77 -11.00
C ILE A 169 -11.57 -12.35 -12.40
N ASP A 170 -11.83 -13.65 -12.52
CA ASP A 170 -12.23 -14.26 -13.79
C ASP A 170 -13.50 -13.54 -14.26
N ASP A 171 -13.36 -12.69 -15.29
CA ASP A 171 -14.45 -11.93 -15.88
C ASP A 171 -15.61 -12.85 -16.31
N ASN A 172 -15.36 -14.14 -16.56
CA ASN A 172 -16.41 -15.11 -16.87
C ASN A 172 -17.18 -15.58 -15.64
N LYS A 173 -16.61 -15.54 -14.43
CA LYS A 173 -17.30 -15.97 -13.21
C LYS A 173 -18.08 -14.82 -12.56
N ALA A 174 -17.53 -13.61 -12.59
CA ALA A 174 -18.25 -12.43 -12.09
C ALA A 174 -19.36 -11.98 -13.05
N ALA A 175 -19.18 -12.07 -14.38
CA ALA A 175 -20.24 -11.70 -15.33
C ALA A 175 -21.47 -12.62 -15.26
N VAL A 176 -21.30 -13.88 -14.85
CA VAL A 176 -22.42 -14.82 -14.64
C VAL A 176 -23.25 -14.39 -13.43
N ASP A 177 -22.61 -13.98 -12.34
CA ASP A 177 -23.26 -13.40 -11.14
C ASP A 177 -24.02 -12.11 -11.47
N TYR A 178 -23.46 -11.24 -12.33
CA TYR A 178 -24.13 -10.01 -12.78
C TYR A 178 -25.35 -10.29 -13.68
N LEU A 179 -25.34 -11.34 -14.50
CA LEU A 179 -26.45 -11.68 -15.40
C LEU A 179 -27.59 -12.43 -14.70
N GLU A 180 -27.31 -13.19 -13.66
CA GLU A 180 -28.34 -13.82 -12.82
C GLU A 180 -29.06 -12.78 -11.96
N ASN A 181 -28.30 -11.84 -11.37
CA ASN A 181 -28.90 -10.81 -10.53
C ASN A 181 -29.62 -9.73 -11.36
N ALA A 182 -29.17 -9.37 -12.56
CA ALA A 182 -29.84 -8.38 -13.41
C ALA A 182 -31.20 -8.87 -13.98
N LYS A 183 -31.46 -10.18 -14.03
CA LYS A 183 -32.77 -10.71 -14.44
C LYS A 183 -33.83 -10.61 -13.35
N SER A 184 -33.43 -10.49 -12.07
CA SER A 184 -34.38 -10.35 -10.95
C SER A 184 -34.94 -8.91 -10.84
N TYR A 185 -34.21 -7.90 -11.33
CA TYR A 185 -34.63 -6.49 -11.24
C TYR A 185 -35.56 -6.02 -12.37
N PHE A 186 -35.77 -6.81 -13.43
CA PHE A 186 -36.60 -6.42 -14.59
C PHE A 186 -37.91 -7.22 -14.74
N LEU A 187 -38.26 -8.07 -13.78
CA LEU A 187 -39.54 -8.78 -13.77
C LEU A 187 -40.17 -8.81 -12.37
N THR A 188 -40.73 -7.67 -11.96
CA THR A 188 -41.98 -7.60 -11.17
C THR A 188 -42.52 -6.17 -11.20
N GLY A 189 -42.94 -5.73 -12.39
CA GLY A 189 -44.20 -5.01 -12.45
C GLY A 189 -45.25 -6.09 -12.25
N ASP A 190 -45.81 -6.14 -11.03
CA ASP A 190 -47.07 -6.75 -10.60
C ASP A 190 -46.89 -7.11 -9.12
N GLY A 191 -47.44 -6.27 -8.25
CA GLY A 191 -47.25 -6.35 -6.82
C GLY A 191 -47.74 -7.66 -6.22
N GLN A 192 -46.82 -8.45 -5.66
CA GLN A 192 -47.09 -9.31 -4.51
C GLN A 192 -45.89 -9.27 -3.56
N ASN A 193 -46.19 -9.12 -2.28
CA ASN A 193 -45.24 -8.92 -1.19
C ASN A 193 -44.32 -10.14 -1.02
N PHE A 194 -43.04 -9.90 -0.79
CA PHE A 194 -42.08 -10.92 -0.34
C PHE A 194 -42.46 -11.37 1.08
N SER A 195 -42.91 -12.61 1.19
CA SER A 195 -43.23 -13.30 2.44
C SER A 195 -41.94 -13.77 3.11
N TRP A 196 -41.72 -13.41 4.37
CA TRP A 196 -40.68 -14.01 5.20
C TRP A 196 -41.12 -15.44 5.55
N GLY A 197 -40.44 -16.44 4.96
CA GLY A 197 -40.63 -17.86 5.25
C GLY A 197 -39.49 -18.37 6.13
N GLU A 198 -39.88 -18.93 7.26
CA GLU A 198 -39.08 -19.41 8.39
C GLU A 198 -38.01 -20.46 8.02
N ASP A 199 -36.90 -20.43 8.78
CA ASP A 199 -35.92 -21.50 8.84
C ASP A 199 -36.53 -22.74 9.52
N ASP A 200 -36.34 -23.93 8.93
CA ASP A 200 -36.56 -25.21 9.60
C ASP A 200 -35.29 -26.09 9.56
N PRO A 201 -35.06 -26.91 10.60
CA PRO A 201 -33.74 -27.36 11.01
C PRO A 201 -33.25 -28.60 10.28
N ILE A 202 -31.93 -28.74 10.24
CA ILE A 202 -31.19 -29.88 9.67
C ILE A 202 -31.27 -31.06 10.66
N GLU A 203 -31.72 -32.22 10.17
CA GLU A 203 -31.53 -33.54 10.83
C GLU A 203 -30.07 -34.02 10.73
#